data_AF-A0A9X6ZWY8-F1
#
_entry.id   AF-A0A9X6ZWY8-F1
#
_cell.length_a   1.000
_cell.length_b   1.000
_cell.length_c   1.000
_cell.angle_alpha   90.00
_cell.angle_beta   90.00
_cell.angle_gamma   90.00
#
_symmetry.space_group_name_H-M   'P 1'
#
loop_
_entity.id
_entity.type
_entity.pdbx_description
1 polymer ?
#
loop_
_entity_poly.entity_id
_entity_poly.type
_entity_poly.pdbx_seq_one_letter_code
_entity_poly.pdbx_strand_id
1 'polypeptide(L)'
;AYMQQLIDNQDKYNVPQVTNDYLIQHAPKPLAEVKNEIVDVANIKDAKITKYESQFFNTFTVEGKYTGGTSKGESEDWKTMSKQVNRTLEQLSQKGWSGYKTVTAYFVNYRVNAANEFEYDIVFHGVATEEKEKTTTIVNMNGPYSGIVNEEIQFHSDGTKSENEKVISYLWNFGDGTTSTEANPTHVYGEKGTYTVELTVKDSRGKESKEQTKVTVKQDPQTGESYDEEKVLPFNTLVKGNLITPDQTDVYTFNVTNPKEVDISVVNEQNIGMTWVLYHESDMQNYVACGEDEGNTIKGKFVAKPGKYYLNVYKFDDKNGEYSLFVK
;
A
#
# COMPACT_ATOMS: atom_id res chain seq x y z
N ALA A 1 -46.84 40.33 45.29
CA ALA A 1 -47.03 39.91 43.89
C ALA A 1 -46.16 38.71 43.53
N TYR A 2 -44.82 38.83 43.47
CA TYR A 2 -43.95 37.72 43.06
C TYR A 2 -44.03 36.47 43.96
N MET A 3 -43.98 36.62 45.28
CA MET A 3 -44.15 35.48 46.20
C MET A 3 -45.49 34.75 46.02
N GLN A 4 -46.57 35.50 45.76
CA GLN A 4 -47.88 34.91 45.49
C GLN A 4 -47.87 34.12 44.18
N GLN A 5 -47.26 34.67 43.13
CA GLN A 5 -47.06 33.96 41.86
C GLN A 5 -46.29 32.65 42.05
N LEU A 6 -45.28 32.61 42.93
CA LEU A 6 -44.58 31.37 43.25
C LEU A 6 -45.52 30.37 43.93
N ILE A 7 -46.26 30.79 44.96
CA ILE A 7 -47.21 29.92 45.68
C ILE A 7 -48.28 29.36 44.72
N ASP A 8 -48.85 30.22 43.87
CA ASP A 8 -49.89 29.85 42.91
C ASP A 8 -49.42 28.83 41.85
N ASN A 9 -48.10 28.69 41.66
CA ASN A 9 -47.51 27.73 40.71
C ASN A 9 -46.71 26.62 41.39
N GLN A 10 -46.86 26.42 42.70
CA GLN A 10 -46.07 25.43 43.46
C GLN A 10 -46.10 24.02 42.87
N ASP A 11 -47.25 23.58 42.34
CA ASP A 11 -47.43 22.25 41.76
C ASP A 11 -46.71 22.09 40.40
N LYS A 12 -46.24 23.18 39.79
CA LYS A 12 -45.49 23.17 38.53
C LYS A 12 -43.98 23.20 38.73
N TYR A 13 -43.51 23.43 39.96
CA TYR A 13 -42.08 23.47 40.24
C TYR A 13 -41.53 22.09 40.49
N ASN A 14 -40.32 21.86 40.00
CA ASN A 14 -39.55 20.66 40.21
C ASN A 14 -38.27 20.99 40.99
N VAL A 15 -37.63 19.96 41.51
CA VAL A 15 -36.27 20.07 42.07
C VAL A 15 -35.29 19.79 40.94
N PRO A 16 -34.47 20.77 40.50
CA PRO A 16 -33.47 20.53 39.47
C PRO A 16 -32.46 19.48 39.96
N GLN A 17 -32.32 18.41 39.20
CA GLN A 17 -31.33 17.35 39.42
C GLN A 17 -30.50 17.18 38.15
N VAL A 18 -29.25 16.75 38.32
CA VAL A 18 -28.41 16.37 37.19
C VAL A 18 -29.03 15.16 36.46
N THR A 19 -28.97 15.17 35.14
CA THR A 19 -29.48 14.07 34.31
C THR A 19 -28.59 12.82 34.41
N ASN A 20 -29.17 11.64 34.20
CA ASN A 20 -28.42 10.39 34.05
C ASN A 20 -27.52 10.39 32.80
N ASP A 21 -27.69 11.32 31.86
CA ASP A 21 -26.80 11.46 30.70
C ASP A 21 -25.34 11.74 31.10
N TYR A 22 -25.05 12.19 32.34
CA TYR A 22 -23.68 12.34 32.85
C TYR A 22 -23.00 11.02 33.24
N LEU A 23 -23.77 9.93 33.40
CA LEU A 23 -23.29 8.66 33.91
C LEU A 23 -23.07 7.59 32.83
N ILE A 24 -23.51 7.88 31.59
CA ILE A 24 -23.39 6.93 30.49
C ILE A 24 -21.99 6.98 29.87
N GLN A 25 -21.55 5.87 29.29
CA GLN A 25 -20.33 5.85 28.50
C GLN A 25 -20.59 6.49 27.13
N HIS A 26 -19.93 7.62 26.86
CA HIS A 26 -20.04 8.33 25.58
C HIS A 26 -19.07 7.73 24.54
N ALA A 27 -19.51 7.66 23.29
CA ALA A 27 -18.66 7.22 22.20
C ALA A 27 -17.45 8.16 22.02
N PRO A 28 -16.26 7.66 21.64
CA PRO A 28 -15.11 8.50 21.28
C PRO A 28 -15.45 9.60 20.26
N LYS A 29 -15.02 10.84 20.55
CA LYS A 29 -15.08 11.97 19.60
C LYS A 29 -13.83 12.86 19.74
N PRO A 30 -13.17 13.22 18.61
CA PRO A 30 -12.01 14.09 18.63
C PRO A 30 -12.30 15.48 19.22
N LEU A 31 -11.39 16.00 20.05
CA LEU A 31 -11.59 17.31 20.69
C LEU A 31 -11.59 18.46 19.67
N ALA A 32 -10.84 18.31 18.57
CA ALA A 32 -10.86 19.26 17.47
C ALA A 32 -12.26 19.37 16.81
N GLU A 33 -12.95 18.24 16.67
CA GLU A 33 -14.31 18.19 16.12
C GLU A 33 -15.32 18.78 17.11
N VAL A 34 -15.22 18.42 18.40
CA VAL A 34 -16.02 19.00 19.47
C VAL A 34 -15.89 20.54 19.49
N LYS A 35 -14.65 21.04 19.44
CA LYS A 35 -14.38 22.49 19.35
C LYS A 35 -15.07 23.10 18.14
N ASN A 36 -14.87 22.55 16.94
CA ASN A 36 -15.42 23.11 15.71
C ASN A 36 -16.94 23.16 15.73
N GLU A 37 -17.60 22.12 16.23
CA GLU A 37 -19.06 22.09 16.33
C GLU A 37 -19.60 23.07 17.38
N ILE A 38 -18.93 23.23 18.52
CA ILE A 38 -19.31 24.25 19.52
C ILE A 38 -19.13 25.65 18.92
N VAL A 39 -18.02 25.88 18.23
CA VAL A 39 -17.72 27.17 17.57
C VAL A 39 -18.78 27.53 16.54
N ASP A 40 -19.16 26.56 15.70
CA ASP A 40 -20.17 26.72 14.64
C ASP A 40 -21.55 27.04 15.23
N VAL A 41 -22.02 26.24 16.18
CA VAL A 41 -23.35 26.42 16.79
C VAL A 41 -23.41 27.70 17.65
N ALA A 42 -22.37 27.98 18.42
CA ALA A 42 -22.33 29.15 19.31
C ALA A 42 -21.99 30.46 18.59
N ASN A 43 -21.50 30.40 17.33
CA ASN A 43 -21.00 31.53 16.57
C ASN A 43 -19.95 32.36 17.35
N ILE A 44 -18.94 31.67 17.88
CA ILE A 44 -17.87 32.28 18.69
C ILE A 44 -16.56 32.35 17.90
N LYS A 45 -15.74 33.35 18.18
CA LYS A 45 -14.44 33.58 17.52
C LYS A 45 -13.27 33.35 18.48
N ASP A 46 -12.08 33.23 17.92
CA ASP A 46 -10.81 33.07 18.65
C ASP A 46 -10.81 31.93 19.66
N ALA A 47 -11.59 30.88 19.36
CA ALA A 47 -11.85 29.83 20.32
C ALA A 47 -10.63 28.97 20.59
N LYS A 48 -10.41 28.62 21.86
CA LYS A 48 -9.38 27.70 22.35
C LYS A 48 -10.05 26.54 23.07
N ILE A 49 -9.46 25.35 22.99
CA ILE A 49 -9.93 24.19 23.74
C ILE A 49 -8.79 23.65 24.61
N THR A 50 -9.11 23.32 25.85
CA THR A 50 -8.18 22.77 26.85
C THR A 50 -8.77 21.48 27.42
N LYS A 51 -7.98 20.41 27.46
CA LYS A 51 -8.36 19.13 28.07
C LYS A 51 -7.89 19.10 29.54
N TYR A 52 -8.72 18.54 30.42
CA TYR A 52 -8.38 18.28 31.82
C TYR A 52 -8.61 16.81 32.15
N GLU A 53 -7.70 16.24 32.92
CA GLU A 53 -7.79 14.86 33.39
C GLU A 53 -8.41 14.80 34.78
N SER A 54 -9.21 13.76 35.02
CA SER A 54 -9.81 13.52 36.34
C SER A 54 -9.92 12.03 36.59
N GLN A 55 -10.24 11.66 37.83
CA GLN A 55 -10.19 10.27 38.29
C GLN A 55 -11.06 9.30 37.48
N PHE A 56 -12.22 9.75 36.99
CA PHE A 56 -13.22 8.87 36.36
C PHE A 56 -13.45 9.15 34.88
N PHE A 57 -13.24 10.40 34.45
CA PHE A 57 -13.40 10.84 33.07
C PHE A 57 -12.61 12.12 32.86
N ASN A 58 -12.23 12.37 31.62
CA ASN A 58 -11.60 13.63 31.25
C ASN A 58 -12.69 14.65 30.89
N THR A 59 -12.33 15.93 30.92
CA THR A 59 -13.20 17.03 30.54
C THR A 59 -12.50 17.95 29.55
N PHE A 60 -13.26 18.79 28.86
CA PHE A 60 -12.72 19.88 28.07
C PHE A 60 -13.34 21.20 28.50
N THR A 61 -12.62 22.28 28.23
CA THR A 61 -13.15 23.64 28.27
C THR A 61 -12.90 24.30 26.92
N VAL A 62 -13.95 24.86 26.30
CA VAL A 62 -13.84 25.73 25.12
C VAL A 62 -14.09 27.16 25.54
N GLU A 63 -13.12 28.04 25.29
CA GLU A 63 -13.21 29.47 25.58
C GLU A 63 -13.16 30.26 24.28
N GLY A 64 -14.06 31.22 24.08
CA GLY A 64 -14.04 32.07 22.88
C GLY A 64 -14.78 33.38 23.09
N LYS A 65 -14.77 34.21 22.05
CA LYS A 65 -15.39 35.53 22.03
C LYS A 65 -16.71 35.50 21.26
N TYR A 66 -17.79 35.94 21.89
CA TYR A 66 -19.07 36.18 21.23
C TYR A 66 -19.24 37.67 20.95
N THR A 67 -19.68 38.02 19.75
CA THR A 67 -20.09 39.39 19.37
C THR A 67 -21.56 39.33 18.97
N GLY A 68 -22.40 40.04 19.71
CA GLY A 68 -23.83 40.14 19.48
C GLY A 68 -24.20 41.28 18.54
N GLY A 69 -25.48 41.65 18.54
CA GLY A 69 -25.97 42.81 17.78
C GLY A 69 -25.73 44.13 18.51
N THR A 70 -26.34 45.20 17.98
CA THR A 70 -26.32 46.52 18.60
C THR A 70 -26.78 46.47 20.06
N SER A 71 -25.96 46.99 20.97
CA SER A 71 -26.24 47.01 22.41
C SER A 71 -27.53 47.77 22.71
N LYS A 72 -28.34 47.18 23.59
CA LYS A 72 -29.56 47.80 24.16
C LYS A 72 -29.39 48.11 25.65
N GLY A 73 -28.15 48.06 26.14
CA GLY A 73 -27.80 48.17 27.54
C GLY A 73 -27.64 46.80 28.19
N GLU A 74 -26.74 46.73 29.18
CA GLU A 74 -26.24 45.49 29.77
C GLU A 74 -27.33 44.51 30.21
N SER A 75 -28.43 44.99 30.81
CA SER A 75 -29.51 44.11 31.27
C SER A 75 -30.25 43.41 30.12
N GLU A 76 -30.51 44.12 29.01
CA GLU A 76 -31.19 43.54 27.85
C GLU A 76 -30.24 42.67 27.02
N ASP A 77 -28.97 43.07 26.94
CA ASP A 77 -27.93 42.28 26.27
C ASP A 77 -27.66 40.98 27.05
N TRP A 78 -27.64 41.03 28.38
CA TRP A 78 -27.53 39.85 29.24
C TRP A 78 -28.70 38.88 29.06
N LYS A 79 -29.94 39.38 28.97
CA LYS A 79 -31.12 38.54 28.68
C LYS A 79 -31.03 37.91 27.30
N THR A 80 -30.53 38.66 26.32
CA THR A 80 -30.32 38.19 24.95
C THR A 80 -29.27 37.09 24.92
N MET A 81 -28.13 37.32 25.57
CA MET A 81 -27.04 36.36 25.66
C MET A 81 -27.45 35.09 26.42
N SER A 82 -28.19 35.22 27.53
CA SER A 82 -28.72 34.07 28.29
C SER A 82 -29.59 33.17 27.42
N LYS A 83 -30.48 33.75 26.61
CA LYS A 83 -31.30 33.00 25.66
C LYS A 83 -30.46 32.34 24.57
N GLN A 84 -29.45 33.05 24.06
CA GLN A 84 -28.56 32.52 23.04
C GLN A 84 -27.77 31.31 23.55
N VAL A 85 -27.18 31.39 24.75
CA VAL A 85 -26.43 30.29 25.35
C VAL A 85 -27.32 29.08 25.60
N ASN A 86 -28.51 29.26 26.15
CA ASN A 86 -29.46 28.16 26.36
C ASN A 86 -29.84 27.49 25.03
N ARG A 87 -30.13 28.29 23.99
CA ARG A 87 -30.42 27.76 22.65
C ARG A 87 -29.23 26.97 22.07
N THR A 88 -28.01 27.46 22.25
CA THR A 88 -26.79 26.74 21.83
C THR A 88 -26.69 25.39 22.53
N LEU A 89 -26.91 25.33 23.85
CA LEU A 89 -26.88 24.07 24.61
C LEU A 89 -27.97 23.10 24.14
N GLU A 90 -29.18 23.59 23.88
CA GLU A 90 -30.27 22.79 23.32
C GLU A 90 -29.91 22.22 21.94
N GLN A 91 -29.36 23.04 21.04
CA GLN A 91 -28.92 22.61 19.71
C GLN A 91 -27.78 21.59 19.76
N LEU A 92 -26.80 21.78 20.67
CA LEU A 92 -25.73 20.82 20.88
C LEU A 92 -26.29 19.48 21.39
N SER A 93 -27.24 19.51 22.33
CA SER A 93 -27.85 18.31 22.90
C SER A 93 -28.61 17.45 21.88
N GLN A 94 -29.04 18.05 20.76
CA GLN A 94 -29.75 17.37 19.67
C GLN A 94 -28.82 16.76 18.61
N LYS A 95 -27.51 17.04 18.67
CA LYS A 95 -26.54 16.43 17.77
C LYS A 95 -26.35 14.94 18.10
N GLY A 96 -25.85 14.18 17.12
CA GLY A 96 -25.75 12.72 17.22
C GLY A 96 -24.79 12.18 18.29
N TRP A 97 -23.92 13.03 18.86
CA TRP A 97 -22.98 12.62 19.90
C TRP A 97 -23.54 12.89 21.31
N SER A 98 -23.76 11.83 22.09
CA SER A 98 -24.40 11.93 23.42
C SER A 98 -23.60 12.75 24.45
N GLY A 99 -22.29 12.92 24.25
CA GLY A 99 -21.44 13.73 25.13
C GLY A 99 -21.86 15.20 25.20
N TYR A 100 -22.55 15.72 24.19
CA TYR A 100 -23.05 17.10 24.19
C TYR A 100 -24.08 17.37 25.30
N LYS A 101 -24.78 16.35 25.80
CA LYS A 101 -25.72 16.51 26.91
C LYS A 101 -25.05 16.80 28.25
N THR A 102 -23.73 16.62 28.34
CA THR A 102 -22.95 16.96 29.53
C THR A 102 -22.48 18.42 29.53
N VAL A 103 -22.64 19.12 28.40
CA VAL A 103 -22.08 20.45 28.22
C VAL A 103 -22.85 21.48 29.03
N THR A 104 -22.12 22.25 29.81
CA THR A 104 -22.59 23.47 30.48
C THR A 104 -21.88 24.67 29.88
N ALA A 105 -22.45 25.86 30.04
CA ALA A 105 -21.84 27.08 29.53
C ALA A 105 -22.15 28.28 30.42
N TYR A 106 -21.22 29.23 30.43
CA TYR A 106 -21.40 30.54 31.05
C TYR A 106 -20.67 31.61 30.24
N PHE A 107 -20.98 32.88 30.50
CA PHE A 107 -20.41 34.02 29.81
C PHE A 107 -20.05 35.13 30.80
N VAL A 108 -18.96 35.84 30.52
CA VAL A 108 -18.35 36.84 31.40
C VAL A 108 -17.78 38.01 30.58
N ASN A 109 -17.32 39.05 31.26
CA ASN A 109 -16.61 40.18 30.66
C ASN A 109 -17.44 40.92 29.60
N TYR A 110 -18.64 41.38 30.00
CA TYR A 110 -19.49 42.25 29.17
C TYR A 110 -18.72 43.50 28.74
N ARG A 111 -18.84 43.84 27.46
CA ARG A 111 -18.27 45.06 26.88
C ARG A 111 -19.05 45.43 25.62
N VAL A 112 -18.96 46.70 25.23
CA VAL A 112 -19.52 47.19 23.97
C VAL A 112 -18.36 47.67 23.10
N ASN A 113 -18.29 47.19 21.86
CA ASN A 113 -17.22 47.54 20.94
C ASN A 113 -17.44 48.90 20.28
N ALA A 114 -16.48 49.35 19.46
CA ALA A 114 -16.54 50.63 18.74
C ALA A 114 -17.70 50.71 17.71
N ALA A 115 -18.25 49.57 17.29
CA ALA A 115 -19.42 49.49 16.41
C ALA A 115 -20.76 49.47 17.18
N ASN A 116 -20.73 49.70 18.50
CA ASN A 116 -21.88 49.62 19.40
C ASN A 116 -22.51 48.22 19.50
N GLU A 117 -21.72 47.16 19.30
CA GLU A 117 -22.16 45.77 19.48
C GLU A 117 -21.71 45.24 20.84
N PHE A 118 -22.57 44.49 21.53
CA PHE A 118 -22.18 43.87 22.79
C PHE A 118 -21.31 42.63 22.57
N GLU A 119 -20.34 42.39 23.45
CA GLU A 119 -19.44 41.25 23.40
C GLU A 119 -19.32 40.59 24.77
N TYR A 120 -19.05 39.28 24.74
CA TYR A 120 -18.78 38.46 25.92
C TYR A 120 -17.64 37.48 25.64
N ASP A 121 -16.92 37.09 26.68
CA ASP A 121 -16.15 35.86 26.67
C ASP A 121 -17.07 34.74 27.14
N ILE A 122 -17.14 33.66 26.37
CA ILE A 122 -18.00 32.51 26.63
C ILE A 122 -17.17 31.26 26.82
N VAL A 123 -17.59 30.46 27.81
CA VAL A 123 -16.93 29.25 28.22
C VAL A 123 -17.93 28.10 28.16
N PHE A 124 -17.56 27.02 27.47
CA PHE A 124 -18.27 25.74 27.46
C PHE A 124 -17.43 24.69 28.18
N HIS A 125 -18.05 23.86 29.00
CA HIS A 125 -17.39 22.78 29.72
C HIS A 125 -18.18 21.48 29.57
N GLY A 126 -17.51 20.37 29.25
CA GLY A 126 -18.17 19.08 29.06
C GLY A 126 -17.21 17.90 29.10
N VAL A 127 -17.74 16.69 28.93
CA VAL A 127 -16.95 15.45 28.93
C VAL A 127 -16.00 15.38 27.74
N ALA A 128 -14.74 15.01 27.99
CA ALA A 128 -13.76 14.69 26.96
C ALA A 128 -13.62 13.18 26.88
N THR A 129 -14.10 12.59 25.80
CA THR A 129 -13.85 11.17 25.51
C THR A 129 -12.49 11.01 24.85
N GLU A 130 -11.81 9.91 25.13
CA GLU A 130 -10.58 9.57 24.42
C GLU A 130 -10.86 9.41 22.93
N GLU A 131 -10.02 10.00 22.10
CA GLU A 131 -10.10 9.78 20.66
C GLU A 131 -9.83 8.29 20.40
N LYS A 132 -10.56 7.67 19.47
CA LYS A 132 -9.91 6.57 18.74
C LYS A 132 -8.74 7.25 18.04
N GLU A 133 -7.52 7.09 18.56
CA GLU A 133 -6.36 7.70 17.90
C GLU A 133 -6.48 7.41 16.41
N LYS A 134 -6.37 8.46 15.60
CA LYS A 134 -6.27 8.31 14.16
C LYS A 134 -4.91 7.68 13.89
N THR A 135 -4.78 6.38 14.16
CA THR A 135 -3.56 5.61 13.90
C THR A 135 -3.35 5.65 12.40
N THR A 136 -2.39 6.42 11.91
CA THR A 136 -2.01 6.36 10.51
C THR A 136 -1.14 5.13 10.34
N THR A 137 -1.74 4.06 9.83
CA THR A 137 -0.98 2.92 9.35
C THR A 137 -0.39 3.30 8.00
N ILE A 138 0.93 3.42 7.96
CA ILE A 138 1.69 3.63 6.74
C ILE A 138 1.94 2.25 6.15
N VAL A 139 1.39 2.00 4.97
CA VAL A 139 1.63 0.78 4.20
C VAL A 139 2.71 1.10 3.18
N ASN A 140 3.86 0.44 3.29
CA ASN A 140 4.92 0.53 2.29
C ASN A 140 4.99 -0.81 1.57
N MET A 141 4.88 -0.79 0.25
CA MET A 141 4.93 -1.98 -0.59
C MET A 141 6.22 -2.08 -1.39
N ASN A 142 7.18 -1.16 -1.19
CA ASN A 142 8.53 -1.18 -1.81
C ASN A 142 8.58 -1.43 -3.34
N GLY A 143 7.49 -1.14 -4.05
CA GLY A 143 7.40 -1.20 -5.50
C GLY A 143 7.63 0.17 -6.16
N PRO A 144 7.37 0.29 -7.47
CA PRO A 144 6.88 -0.75 -8.37
C PRO A 144 7.89 -1.87 -8.60
N TYR A 145 7.39 -3.02 -9.06
CA TYR A 145 8.19 -4.21 -9.33
C TYR A 145 8.27 -4.50 -10.84
N SER A 146 9.29 -5.26 -11.23
CA SER A 146 9.40 -5.81 -12.58
C SER A 146 10.00 -7.20 -12.50
N GLY A 147 9.57 -8.09 -13.39
CA GLY A 147 10.06 -9.45 -13.45
C GLY A 147 9.80 -10.10 -14.80
N ILE A 148 10.13 -11.38 -14.88
CA ILE A 148 10.00 -12.21 -16.06
C ILE A 148 8.92 -13.28 -15.81
N VAL A 149 8.22 -13.69 -16.88
CA VAL A 149 7.24 -14.78 -16.81
C VAL A 149 7.87 -16.04 -16.22
N ASN A 150 7.17 -16.70 -15.29
CA ASN A 150 7.60 -17.91 -14.58
C ASN A 150 8.82 -17.75 -13.65
N GLU A 151 9.30 -16.52 -13.40
CA GLU A 151 10.32 -16.24 -12.39
C GLU A 151 9.72 -15.71 -11.09
N GLU A 152 10.39 -16.00 -9.97
CA GLU A 152 10.01 -15.49 -8.65
C GLU A 152 10.32 -13.99 -8.53
N ILE A 153 9.31 -13.22 -8.13
CA ILE A 153 9.46 -11.83 -7.72
C ILE A 153 9.33 -11.78 -6.20
N GLN A 154 10.34 -11.25 -5.52
CA GLN A 154 10.32 -11.01 -4.08
C GLN A 154 9.61 -9.69 -3.77
N PHE A 155 8.55 -9.76 -2.96
CA PHE A 155 7.82 -8.60 -2.45
C PHE A 155 8.30 -8.23 -1.05
N HIS A 156 8.20 -6.94 -0.74
CA HIS A 156 8.69 -6.35 0.51
C HIS A 156 7.64 -5.41 1.09
N SER A 157 7.48 -5.45 2.41
CA SER A 157 6.66 -4.51 3.18
C SER A 157 7.49 -3.67 4.16
N ASP A 158 8.79 -3.53 3.88
CA ASP A 158 9.76 -2.88 4.75
C ASP A 158 9.39 -1.42 5.02
N GLY A 159 9.29 -1.06 6.30
CA GLY A 159 8.85 0.26 6.74
C GLY A 159 7.34 0.42 6.89
N THR A 160 6.56 -0.62 6.61
CA THR A 160 5.14 -0.69 7.01
C THR A 160 5.03 -0.62 8.53
N LYS A 161 4.24 0.33 9.05
CA LYS A 161 4.07 0.54 10.49
C LYS A 161 2.72 1.15 10.83
N SER A 162 2.21 0.81 12.00
CA SER A 162 1.08 1.50 12.61
C SER A 162 1.58 2.37 13.76
N GLU A 163 1.19 3.63 13.80
CA GLU A 163 1.56 4.52 14.91
C GLU A 163 0.89 4.03 16.20
N ASN A 164 1.70 3.87 17.25
CA ASN A 164 1.31 3.36 18.58
C ASN A 164 0.72 1.94 18.62
N GLU A 165 0.75 1.20 17.51
CA GLU A 165 0.17 -0.13 17.39
C GLU A 165 1.10 -1.12 16.67
N LYS A 166 0.83 -2.42 16.81
CA LYS A 166 1.55 -3.46 16.07
C LYS A 166 0.76 -3.86 14.84
N VAL A 167 1.44 -4.06 13.71
CA VAL A 167 0.85 -4.73 12.55
C VAL A 167 0.79 -6.22 12.87
N ILE A 168 -0.41 -6.80 12.79
CA ILE A 168 -0.67 -8.19 13.19
C ILE A 168 -0.96 -9.10 12.01
N SER A 169 -1.31 -8.56 10.83
CA SER A 169 -1.51 -9.38 9.63
C SER A 169 -1.26 -8.61 8.35
N TYR A 170 -0.86 -9.35 7.31
CA TYR A 170 -0.65 -8.92 5.94
C TYR A 170 -1.55 -9.75 5.03
N LEU A 171 -2.04 -9.14 3.96
CA LEU A 171 -2.74 -9.82 2.87
C LEU A 171 -2.35 -9.15 1.56
N TRP A 172 -1.51 -9.84 0.80
CA TRP A 172 -1.14 -9.50 -0.56
C TRP A 172 -2.16 -10.09 -1.53
N ASN A 173 -2.66 -9.28 -2.45
CA ASN A 173 -3.38 -9.71 -3.63
C ASN A 173 -2.54 -9.32 -4.85
N PHE A 174 -2.09 -10.32 -5.60
CA PHE A 174 -1.15 -10.12 -6.71
C PHE A 174 -1.82 -9.64 -8.01
N GLY A 175 -3.16 -9.55 -8.03
CA GLY A 175 -3.91 -9.05 -9.19
C GLY A 175 -4.13 -10.08 -10.30
N ASP A 176 -3.68 -11.32 -10.12
CA ASP A 176 -3.90 -12.48 -11.01
C ASP A 176 -4.87 -13.53 -10.42
N GLY A 177 -5.47 -13.22 -9.27
CA GLY A 177 -6.38 -14.10 -8.53
C GLY A 177 -5.73 -14.88 -7.39
N THR A 178 -4.41 -14.78 -7.22
CA THR A 178 -3.68 -15.40 -6.11
C THR A 178 -3.39 -14.41 -4.98
N THR A 179 -3.12 -14.92 -3.78
CA THR A 179 -2.91 -14.12 -2.56
C THR A 179 -1.86 -14.74 -1.64
N SER A 180 -1.23 -13.94 -0.78
CA SER A 180 -0.36 -14.40 0.31
C SER A 180 -0.61 -13.64 1.62
N THR A 181 -0.37 -14.31 2.75
CA THR A 181 -0.46 -13.71 4.10
C THR A 181 0.90 -13.44 4.75
N GLU A 182 1.99 -13.71 4.04
CA GLU A 182 3.34 -13.43 4.53
C GLU A 182 3.64 -11.92 4.47
N ALA A 183 4.53 -11.45 5.35
CA ALA A 183 4.94 -10.04 5.34
C ALA A 183 5.73 -9.68 4.06
N ASN A 184 6.63 -10.57 3.63
CA ASN A 184 7.50 -10.41 2.47
C ASN A 184 7.44 -11.69 1.59
N PRO A 185 6.35 -11.91 0.84
CA PRO A 185 6.17 -13.12 0.04
C PRO A 185 6.99 -13.11 -1.24
N THR A 186 7.21 -14.29 -1.82
CA THR A 186 7.53 -14.45 -3.25
C THR A 186 6.26 -14.74 -4.05
N HIS A 187 6.24 -14.34 -5.32
CA HIS A 187 5.16 -14.71 -6.25
C HIS A 187 5.67 -14.86 -7.68
N VAL A 188 5.03 -15.73 -8.45
CA VAL A 188 5.37 -16.05 -9.85
C VAL A 188 4.17 -15.75 -10.75
N TYR A 189 4.38 -14.97 -11.81
CA TYR A 189 3.35 -14.68 -12.80
C TYR A 189 3.51 -15.56 -14.04
N GLY A 190 2.44 -16.28 -14.40
CA GLY A 190 2.42 -17.18 -15.56
C GLY A 190 2.25 -16.48 -16.92
N GLU A 191 1.80 -15.21 -16.93
CA GLU A 191 1.58 -14.45 -18.16
C GLU A 191 2.26 -13.08 -18.11
N LYS A 192 2.73 -12.62 -19.28
CA LYS A 192 3.27 -11.26 -19.42
C LYS A 192 2.14 -10.24 -19.29
N GLY A 193 2.42 -9.10 -18.66
CA GLY A 193 1.42 -8.08 -18.46
C GLY A 193 1.77 -7.08 -17.36
N THR A 194 0.82 -6.21 -17.07
CA THR A 194 0.90 -5.31 -15.91
C THR A 194 -0.16 -5.70 -14.90
N TYR A 195 0.27 -6.03 -13.69
CA TYR A 195 -0.59 -6.42 -12.59
C TYR A 195 -0.67 -5.29 -11.56
N THR A 196 -1.86 -5.09 -10.99
CA THR A 196 -2.06 -4.17 -9.86
C THR A 196 -2.06 -5.01 -8.59
N VAL A 197 -1.01 -4.87 -7.79
CA VAL A 197 -0.85 -5.57 -6.53
C VAL A 197 -1.41 -4.70 -5.42
N GLU A 198 -2.20 -5.28 -4.52
CA GLU A 198 -2.73 -4.62 -3.33
C GLU A 198 -2.18 -5.30 -2.07
N LEU A 199 -1.66 -4.50 -1.13
CA LEU A 199 -1.35 -4.97 0.21
C LEU A 199 -2.38 -4.40 1.18
N THR A 200 -3.10 -5.29 1.87
CA THR A 200 -3.94 -4.95 3.03
C THR A 200 -3.20 -5.34 4.31
N VAL A 201 -3.11 -4.41 5.26
CA VAL A 201 -2.53 -4.65 6.58
C VAL A 201 -3.56 -4.39 7.67
N LYS A 202 -3.45 -5.14 8.77
CA LYS A 202 -4.31 -4.97 9.95
C LYS A 202 -3.47 -4.70 11.19
N ASP A 203 -3.88 -3.73 11.99
CA ASP A 203 -3.26 -3.44 13.28
C ASP A 203 -3.91 -4.20 14.45
N SER A 204 -3.28 -4.16 15.62
CA SER A 204 -3.77 -4.82 16.85
C SER A 204 -5.13 -4.32 17.35
N ARG A 205 -5.64 -3.19 16.85
CA ARG A 205 -7.01 -2.71 17.13
C ARG A 205 -8.03 -3.16 16.08
N GLY A 206 -7.58 -3.92 15.09
CA GLY A 206 -8.41 -4.45 14.01
C GLY A 206 -8.67 -3.45 12.88
N LYS A 207 -7.94 -2.33 12.81
CA LYS A 207 -8.05 -1.37 11.71
C LYS A 207 -7.32 -1.91 10.49
N GLU A 208 -7.96 -1.82 9.33
CA GLU A 208 -7.39 -2.22 8.04
C GLU A 208 -6.93 -0.99 7.25
N SER A 209 -5.78 -1.11 6.59
CA SER A 209 -5.23 -0.10 5.69
C SER A 209 -4.68 -0.78 4.44
N LYS A 210 -4.77 -0.09 3.31
CA LYS A 210 -4.50 -0.66 1.98
C LYS A 210 -3.64 0.29 1.16
N GLU A 211 -2.76 -0.28 0.35
CA GLU A 211 -2.02 0.45 -0.67
C GLU A 211 -1.89 -0.42 -1.92
N GLN A 212 -1.61 0.22 -3.05
CA GLN A 212 -1.43 -0.48 -4.32
C GLN A 212 -0.11 -0.12 -5.01
N THR A 213 0.46 -1.08 -5.72
CA THR A 213 1.61 -0.86 -6.60
C THR A 213 1.46 -1.63 -7.90
N LYS A 214 2.31 -1.32 -8.88
CA LYS A 214 2.33 -2.00 -10.18
C LYS A 214 3.47 -2.99 -10.27
N VAL A 215 3.20 -4.14 -10.86
CA VAL A 215 4.21 -5.10 -11.33
C VAL A 215 4.17 -5.13 -12.85
N THR A 216 5.33 -5.01 -13.49
CA THR A 216 5.45 -5.23 -14.94
C THR A 216 6.17 -6.54 -15.21
N VAL A 217 5.45 -7.53 -15.71
CA VAL A 217 5.99 -8.83 -16.09
C VAL A 217 6.23 -8.84 -17.59
N LYS A 218 7.47 -9.03 -17.98
CA LYS A 218 7.85 -9.17 -19.38
C LYS A 218 7.99 -10.65 -19.71
N GLN A 219 7.70 -11.00 -20.95
CA GLN A 219 8.14 -12.29 -21.46
C GLN A 219 9.66 -12.33 -21.37
N ASP A 220 10.22 -13.47 -20.96
CA ASP A 220 11.65 -13.65 -20.99
C ASP A 220 12.14 -13.36 -22.42
N PRO A 221 13.09 -12.43 -22.62
CA PRO A 221 13.74 -12.23 -23.91
C PRO A 221 14.29 -13.53 -24.53
N GLN A 222 14.49 -14.59 -23.73
CA GLN A 222 14.98 -15.91 -24.17
C GLN A 222 13.88 -16.96 -24.38
N THR A 223 12.59 -16.68 -24.07
CA THR A 223 11.46 -17.61 -24.34
C THR A 223 10.85 -17.42 -25.74
N GLY A 224 11.75 -17.40 -26.73
CA GLY A 224 11.42 -17.63 -28.13
C GLY A 224 11.74 -19.05 -28.61
N GLU A 225 12.18 -19.97 -27.75
CA GLU A 225 12.58 -21.31 -28.18
C GLU A 225 12.08 -22.36 -27.17
N SER A 226 10.96 -23.02 -27.50
CA SER A 226 10.47 -24.16 -26.74
C SER A 226 11.39 -25.36 -26.95
N TYR A 227 11.66 -26.08 -25.86
CA TYR A 227 12.07 -27.49 -25.86
C TYR A 227 11.21 -28.25 -26.91
N ASP A 228 11.88 -28.94 -27.86
CA ASP A 228 11.32 -29.69 -29.00
C ASP A 228 11.04 -28.96 -30.32
N GLU A 229 11.61 -27.78 -30.60
CA GLU A 229 11.73 -27.31 -31.98
C GLU A 229 13.19 -27.30 -32.48
N GLU A 230 13.42 -27.89 -33.64
CA GLU A 230 14.72 -27.98 -34.29
C GLU A 230 15.27 -26.58 -34.58
N LYS A 231 16.28 -26.13 -33.83
CA LYS A 231 16.95 -24.84 -34.09
C LYS A 231 17.73 -24.92 -35.41
N VAL A 232 17.14 -24.46 -36.51
CA VAL A 232 17.80 -24.48 -37.82
C VAL A 232 18.97 -23.50 -37.81
N LEU A 233 20.17 -24.01 -38.09
CA LEU A 233 21.42 -23.28 -38.10
C LEU A 233 21.79 -22.91 -39.54
N PRO A 234 21.63 -21.64 -39.96
CA PRO A 234 22.05 -21.20 -41.27
C PRO A 234 23.58 -21.14 -41.39
N PHE A 235 24.09 -21.63 -42.52
CA PHE A 235 25.51 -21.49 -42.87
C PHE A 235 25.92 -20.02 -42.90
N ASN A 236 27.17 -19.74 -42.49
CA ASN A 236 27.77 -18.42 -42.43
C ASN A 236 27.06 -17.42 -41.50
N THR A 237 26.34 -17.91 -40.49
CA THR A 237 25.69 -17.08 -39.48
C THR A 237 26.28 -17.38 -38.11
N LEU A 238 26.58 -16.32 -37.37
CA LEU A 238 26.99 -16.43 -35.97
C LEU A 238 25.74 -16.57 -35.11
N VAL A 239 25.61 -17.69 -34.42
CA VAL A 239 24.54 -17.97 -33.45
C VAL A 239 25.13 -17.90 -32.05
N LYS A 240 24.39 -17.33 -31.11
CA LYS A 240 24.78 -17.33 -29.69
C LYS A 240 23.87 -18.29 -28.94
N GLY A 241 24.46 -19.05 -28.01
CA GLY A 241 23.73 -19.96 -27.14
C GLY A 241 24.25 -19.90 -25.71
N ASN A 242 23.47 -20.42 -24.78
CA ASN A 242 23.75 -20.38 -23.35
C ASN A 242 23.54 -21.78 -22.78
N LEU A 243 24.50 -22.29 -22.01
CA LEU A 243 24.39 -23.56 -21.30
C LEU A 243 24.26 -23.24 -19.81
N ILE A 244 23.05 -23.38 -19.26
CA ILE A 244 22.71 -23.03 -17.88
C ILE A 244 22.09 -24.23 -17.17
N THR A 245 22.40 -24.51 -15.91
CA THR A 245 21.71 -25.61 -15.20
C THR A 245 20.22 -25.26 -15.02
N PRO A 246 19.24 -26.14 -15.38
CA PRO A 246 19.39 -27.56 -15.76
C PRO A 246 19.58 -27.84 -17.27
N ASP A 247 19.48 -26.85 -18.14
CA ASP A 247 19.73 -26.95 -19.58
C ASP A 247 21.22 -27.04 -19.93
N GLN A 248 21.71 -28.28 -19.97
CA GLN A 248 23.11 -28.56 -20.22
C GLN A 248 23.42 -28.80 -21.70
N THR A 249 22.45 -28.75 -22.61
CA THR A 249 22.64 -29.12 -24.03
C THR A 249 21.71 -28.37 -24.97
N ASP A 250 22.29 -27.63 -25.91
CA ASP A 250 21.60 -27.07 -27.07
C ASP A 250 21.71 -28.00 -28.28
N VAL A 251 20.64 -28.14 -29.04
CA VAL A 251 20.59 -28.93 -30.28
C VAL A 251 20.24 -28.04 -31.48
N TYR A 252 21.09 -28.05 -32.50
CA TYR A 252 20.89 -27.35 -33.76
C TYR A 252 20.78 -28.31 -34.93
N THR A 253 20.09 -27.91 -36.00
CA THR A 253 20.03 -28.70 -37.24
C THR A 253 20.45 -27.91 -38.46
N PHE A 254 21.11 -28.54 -39.42
CA PHE A 254 21.35 -27.95 -40.73
C PHE A 254 21.32 -29.01 -41.83
N ASN A 255 21.02 -28.57 -43.06
CA ASN A 255 20.94 -29.45 -44.22
C ASN A 255 22.14 -29.24 -45.14
N VAL A 256 22.67 -30.35 -45.66
CA VAL A 256 23.67 -30.35 -46.72
C VAL A 256 23.02 -30.96 -47.96
N THR A 257 22.99 -30.22 -49.07
CA THR A 257 22.34 -30.67 -50.32
C THR A 257 23.32 -31.34 -51.29
N ASN A 258 24.60 -30.96 -51.24
CA ASN A 258 25.68 -31.55 -52.05
C ASN A 258 26.89 -31.80 -51.15
N PRO A 259 27.70 -32.83 -51.43
CA PRO A 259 28.91 -33.08 -50.66
C PRO A 259 29.81 -31.84 -50.61
N LYS A 260 30.19 -31.42 -49.40
CA LYS A 260 31.04 -30.25 -49.18
C LYS A 260 31.81 -30.39 -47.87
N GLU A 261 32.96 -29.73 -47.78
CA GLU A 261 33.62 -29.53 -46.51
C GLU A 261 32.79 -28.57 -45.65
N VAL A 262 32.61 -28.91 -44.38
CA VAL A 262 31.91 -28.09 -43.38
C VAL A 262 32.86 -27.83 -42.23
N ASP A 263 32.97 -26.57 -41.82
CA ASP A 263 33.79 -26.12 -40.69
C ASP A 263 32.87 -25.62 -39.57
N ILE A 264 32.99 -26.20 -38.38
CA ILE A 264 32.21 -25.85 -37.20
C ILE A 264 33.17 -25.26 -36.18
N SER A 265 32.83 -24.07 -35.68
CA SER A 265 33.58 -23.35 -34.65
C SER A 265 32.64 -22.91 -33.54
N VAL A 266 32.97 -23.28 -32.30
CA VAL A 266 32.26 -22.83 -31.09
C VAL A 266 33.25 -22.08 -30.20
N VAL A 267 33.04 -20.77 -30.01
CA VAL A 267 33.81 -19.96 -29.07
C VAL A 267 33.19 -20.07 -27.69
N ASN A 268 33.97 -20.48 -26.70
CA ASN A 268 33.54 -20.63 -25.32
C ASN A 268 33.75 -19.29 -24.59
N GLU A 269 32.72 -18.46 -24.42
CA GLU A 269 32.93 -17.07 -23.99
C GLU A 269 33.40 -16.96 -22.52
N GLN A 270 33.16 -17.99 -21.71
CA GLN A 270 33.46 -18.00 -20.27
C GLN A 270 34.38 -19.17 -19.82
N ASN A 271 35.06 -19.85 -20.75
CA ASN A 271 35.97 -20.97 -20.47
C ASN A 271 35.37 -22.06 -19.55
N ILE A 272 34.12 -22.44 -19.77
CA ILE A 272 33.46 -23.54 -19.04
C ILE A 272 33.84 -24.91 -19.65
N GLY A 273 33.67 -26.00 -18.91
CA GLY A 273 33.80 -27.35 -19.50
C GLY A 273 32.64 -27.63 -20.46
N MET A 274 32.88 -27.52 -21.76
CA MET A 274 31.90 -27.76 -22.81
C MET A 274 32.53 -28.35 -24.07
N THR A 275 31.71 -28.97 -24.92
CA THR A 275 32.12 -29.47 -26.24
C THR A 275 30.91 -29.54 -27.18
N TRP A 276 31.14 -30.00 -28.40
CA TRP A 276 30.07 -30.29 -29.34
C TRP A 276 30.30 -31.61 -30.08
N VAL A 277 29.20 -32.26 -30.44
CA VAL A 277 29.18 -33.48 -31.26
C VAL A 277 28.16 -33.33 -32.38
N LEU A 278 28.46 -33.94 -33.51
CA LEU A 278 27.63 -33.84 -34.71
C LEU A 278 27.16 -35.23 -35.13
N TYR A 279 25.86 -35.37 -35.40
CA TYR A 279 25.26 -36.59 -35.94
C TYR A 279 24.70 -36.33 -37.34
N HIS A 280 24.58 -37.40 -38.12
CA HIS A 280 23.89 -37.40 -39.39
C HIS A 280 22.58 -38.17 -39.24
N GLU A 281 21.50 -37.74 -39.88
CA GLU A 281 20.17 -38.37 -39.77
C GLU A 281 20.15 -39.88 -40.06
N SER A 282 21.11 -40.38 -40.84
CA SER A 282 21.27 -41.82 -41.13
C SER A 282 21.84 -42.64 -39.97
N ASP A 283 22.50 -42.01 -39.00
CA ASP A 283 23.14 -42.65 -37.86
C ASP A 283 23.20 -41.68 -36.67
N MET A 284 22.23 -41.82 -35.76
CA MET A 284 22.13 -41.03 -34.52
C MET A 284 22.86 -41.68 -33.34
N GLN A 285 23.51 -42.83 -33.55
CA GLN A 285 24.26 -43.55 -32.51
C GLN A 285 25.75 -43.21 -32.56
N ASN A 286 26.27 -42.98 -33.77
CA ASN A 286 27.67 -42.60 -33.98
C ASN A 286 27.77 -41.16 -34.48
N TYR A 287 28.56 -40.34 -33.79
CA TYR A 287 28.85 -38.99 -34.25
C TYR A 287 29.79 -39.04 -35.47
N VAL A 288 29.57 -38.12 -36.41
CA VAL A 288 30.37 -37.99 -37.65
C VAL A 288 31.53 -37.01 -37.50
N ALA A 289 31.42 -36.09 -36.54
CA ALA A 289 32.47 -35.17 -36.16
C ALA A 289 32.26 -34.75 -34.69
N CYS A 290 33.34 -34.37 -34.02
CA CYS A 290 33.32 -33.79 -32.68
C CYS A 290 34.27 -32.59 -32.63
N GLY A 291 34.05 -31.73 -31.64
CA GLY A 291 34.92 -30.60 -31.38
C GLY A 291 36.28 -30.99 -30.82
N GLU A 292 37.35 -30.43 -31.37
CA GLU A 292 38.70 -30.45 -30.84
C GLU A 292 39.03 -29.09 -30.23
N ASP A 293 39.55 -29.09 -29.00
CA ASP A 293 39.88 -27.87 -28.27
C ASP A 293 41.13 -27.19 -28.85
N GLU A 294 40.98 -25.94 -29.29
CA GLU A 294 42.06 -25.08 -29.74
C GLU A 294 42.02 -23.75 -28.96
N GLY A 295 42.43 -23.80 -27.69
CA GLY A 295 42.39 -22.65 -26.78
C GLY A 295 40.96 -22.36 -26.31
N ASN A 296 40.43 -21.17 -26.65
CA ASN A 296 39.06 -20.78 -26.29
C ASN A 296 38.02 -21.08 -27.38
N THR A 297 38.42 -21.84 -28.41
CA THR A 297 37.54 -22.21 -29.53
C THR A 297 37.61 -23.71 -29.75
N ILE A 298 36.44 -24.33 -29.88
CA ILE A 298 36.25 -25.75 -30.08
C ILE A 298 35.89 -25.94 -31.55
N LYS A 299 36.80 -26.51 -32.33
CA LYS A 299 36.70 -26.56 -33.80
C LYS A 299 36.62 -27.99 -34.33
N GLY A 300 36.10 -28.13 -35.54
CA GLY A 300 36.04 -29.42 -36.20
C GLY A 300 35.66 -29.25 -37.65
N LYS A 301 36.30 -30.04 -38.50
CA LYS A 301 36.15 -29.98 -39.95
C LYS A 301 35.92 -31.39 -40.48
N PHE A 302 34.96 -31.53 -41.39
CA PHE A 302 34.65 -32.82 -42.00
C PHE A 302 34.07 -32.64 -43.41
N VAL A 303 34.09 -33.72 -44.19
CA VAL A 303 33.45 -33.76 -45.50
C VAL A 303 32.02 -34.28 -45.32
N ALA A 304 31.04 -33.37 -45.43
CA ALA A 304 29.64 -33.70 -45.29
C ALA A 304 29.09 -34.39 -46.55
N LYS A 305 28.22 -35.38 -46.35
CA LYS A 305 27.38 -35.99 -47.39
C LYS A 305 25.99 -35.33 -47.39
N PRO A 306 25.19 -35.49 -48.45
CA PRO A 306 23.83 -34.95 -48.46
C PRO A 306 22.98 -35.55 -47.34
N GLY A 307 22.24 -34.69 -46.65
CA GLY A 307 21.35 -35.05 -45.57
C GLY A 307 21.27 -34.00 -44.47
N LYS A 308 20.46 -34.30 -43.45
CA LYS A 308 20.26 -33.50 -42.26
C LYS A 308 21.25 -33.87 -41.17
N TYR A 309 21.78 -32.85 -40.52
CA TYR A 309 22.73 -32.97 -39.43
C TYR A 309 22.16 -32.40 -38.14
N TYR A 310 22.55 -32.99 -37.00
CA TYR A 310 22.18 -32.57 -35.64
C TYR A 310 23.46 -32.26 -34.86
N LEU A 311 23.63 -30.99 -34.49
CA LEU A 311 24.78 -30.49 -33.74
C LEU A 311 24.36 -30.28 -32.29
N ASN A 312 24.92 -31.06 -31.39
CA ASN A 312 24.67 -30.93 -29.95
C ASN A 312 25.85 -30.19 -29.33
N VAL A 313 25.59 -29.02 -28.74
CA VAL A 313 26.56 -28.27 -27.94
C VAL A 313 26.20 -28.48 -26.48
N TYR A 314 27.10 -29.04 -25.67
CA TYR A 314 26.78 -29.40 -24.29
C TYR A 314 27.91 -29.11 -23.33
N LYS A 315 27.53 -28.88 -22.06
CA LYS A 315 28.47 -28.69 -20.95
C LYS A 315 28.61 -29.94 -20.12
N PHE A 316 29.80 -30.15 -19.58
CA PHE A 316 30.14 -31.24 -18.65
C PHE A 316 30.74 -30.72 -17.33
N ASP A 317 30.77 -29.39 -17.14
CA ASP A 317 31.08 -28.73 -15.88
C ASP A 317 29.79 -28.12 -15.28
N ASP A 318 29.79 -27.87 -13.97
CA ASP A 318 28.62 -27.37 -13.23
C ASP A 318 28.38 -25.87 -13.46
N LYS A 319 29.33 -25.18 -14.08
CA LYS A 319 29.25 -23.74 -14.37
C LYS A 319 28.24 -23.44 -15.46
N ASN A 320 27.65 -22.25 -15.39
CA ASN A 320 26.87 -21.68 -16.48
C ASN A 320 27.81 -20.90 -17.41
N GLY A 321 27.55 -20.96 -18.72
CA GLY A 321 28.37 -20.24 -19.70
C GLY A 321 27.63 -20.01 -21.00
N GLU A 322 28.13 -19.07 -21.77
CA GLU A 322 27.64 -18.66 -23.08
C GLU A 322 28.67 -19.08 -24.15
N TYR A 323 28.20 -19.23 -25.37
CA TYR A 323 29.06 -19.55 -26.50
C TYR A 323 28.59 -18.89 -27.78
N SER A 324 29.53 -18.74 -28.71
CA SER A 324 29.26 -18.28 -30.08
C SER A 324 29.55 -19.41 -31.06
N LEU A 325 28.50 -19.91 -31.74
CA LEU A 325 28.53 -20.98 -32.73
C LEU A 325 28.55 -20.42 -34.15
N PHE A 326 29.41 -20.99 -35.00
CA PHE A 326 29.52 -20.64 -36.40
C PHE A 326 29.75 -21.89 -37.25
N VAL A 327 28.99 -22.04 -38.34
CA VAL A 327 29.12 -23.14 -39.32
C VAL A 327 29.33 -22.58 -40.71
N LYS A 328 30.41 -22.99 -41.38
CA LYS A 328 30.84 -22.48 -42.69
C LYS A 328 30.77 -23.55 -43.78
#